data_AF-A0A926XSI0-F1
#
_entry.id   AF-A0A926XSI0-F1
#
_cell.length_a   1.000
_cell.length_b   1.000
_cell.length_c   1.000
_cell.angle_alpha   90.00
_cell.angle_beta   90.00
_cell.angle_gamma   90.00
#
_symmetry.space_group_name_H-M   'P 1'
#
loop_
_entity.id
_entity.type
_entity.pdbx_description
1 polymer ?
#
loop_
_entity_poly.entity_id
_entity_poly.type
_entity_poly.pdbx_seq_one_letter_code
_entity_poly.pdbx_strand_id
1 'polypeptide(L)'
;MRSSDSEAENARLQVIEEIQGWSSPRLGIRFELTEEELYLYRPDGERFASYVEVQRRLESERERAQQAEERAQQAEAALLEEQRKAELLAKKLRQMGINPDELG
;
A
#
# COMPACT_ATOMS: atom_id res chain seq x y z
N MET A 1 32.91 35.46 -6.85
CA MET A 1 33.68 34.39 -7.52
C MET A 1 34.16 33.33 -6.51
N ARG A 2 33.27 32.82 -5.64
CA ARG A 2 33.59 31.80 -4.61
C ARG A 2 32.51 30.71 -4.45
N SER A 3 31.47 30.71 -5.29
CA SER A 3 30.38 29.74 -5.21
C SER A 3 30.53 28.58 -6.21
N SER A 4 31.43 28.70 -7.18
CA SER A 4 31.60 27.71 -8.26
C SER A 4 32.55 26.56 -7.90
N ASP A 5 33.43 26.73 -6.91
CA ASP A 5 34.36 25.68 -6.48
C ASP A 5 33.66 24.58 -5.65
N SER A 6 32.60 24.92 -4.92
CA SER A 6 31.83 23.99 -4.07
C SER A 6 31.04 22.93 -4.87
N GLU A 7 30.61 23.25 -6.09
CA GLU A 7 29.89 22.30 -6.95
C GLU A 7 30.85 21.32 -7.65
N ALA A 8 32.06 21.77 -8.01
CA ALA A 8 33.06 20.94 -8.68
C ALA A 8 33.66 19.87 -7.74
N GLU A 9 33.74 20.15 -6.44
CA GLU A 9 34.22 19.22 -5.42
C GLU A 9 33.20 18.09 -5.11
N ASN A 10 31.91 18.37 -5.29
CA ASN A 10 30.80 17.41 -5.19
C ASN A 10 30.65 16.48 -6.41
N ALA A 11 31.32 16.80 -7.52
CA ALA A 11 31.32 15.99 -8.74
C ALA A 11 32.43 14.93 -8.75
N ARG A 12 33.35 14.94 -7.77
CA ARG A 12 34.43 13.96 -7.62
C ARG A 12 34.01 12.90 -6.59
N LEU A 13 34.40 11.66 -6.84
CA LEU A 13 34.20 10.59 -5.86
C LEU A 13 35.08 10.90 -4.63
N GLN A 14 34.46 11.03 -3.47
CA GLN A 14 35.13 11.22 -2.20
C GLN A 14 35.15 9.89 -1.44
N VAL A 15 36.29 9.58 -0.85
CA VAL A 15 36.43 8.39 0.01
C VAL A 15 35.70 8.65 1.33
N ILE A 16 34.94 7.66 1.78
CA ILE A 16 34.30 7.66 3.10
C ILE A 16 35.21 6.86 4.03
N GLU A 17 35.88 7.54 4.98
CA GLU A 17 36.81 6.89 5.90
C GLU A 17 36.09 5.95 6.89
N GLU A 18 34.91 6.35 7.37
CA GLU A 18 34.07 5.56 8.26
C GLU A 18 32.64 5.52 7.73
N ILE A 19 32.17 4.33 7.33
CA ILE A 19 30.82 4.15 6.79
C ILE A 19 29.76 4.03 7.90
N GLN A 20 30.18 3.68 9.12
CA GLN A 20 29.28 3.50 10.25
C GLN A 20 28.61 4.82 10.64
N GLY A 21 27.28 4.88 10.51
CA GLY A 21 26.50 6.09 10.76
C GLY A 21 26.60 7.15 9.65
N TRP A 22 27.31 6.88 8.56
CA TRP A 22 27.49 7.87 7.47
C TRP A 22 26.15 8.15 6.79
N SER A 23 25.86 9.43 6.52
CA SER A 23 24.66 9.85 5.82
C SER A 23 25.02 10.52 4.50
N SER A 24 24.45 10.02 3.41
CA SER A 24 24.70 10.54 2.06
C SER A 24 24.13 11.95 1.91
N PRO A 25 24.95 12.98 1.62
CA PRO A 25 24.45 14.36 1.45
C PRO A 25 23.50 14.53 0.26
N ARG A 26 23.63 13.67 -0.77
CA ARG A 26 22.83 13.75 -2.00
C ARG A 26 21.54 12.94 -1.92
N LEU A 27 21.56 11.82 -1.19
CA LEU A 27 20.43 10.89 -1.11
C LEU A 27 19.66 10.98 0.21
N GLY A 28 20.28 11.52 1.26
CA GLY A 28 19.71 11.53 2.61
C GLY A 28 19.63 10.15 3.27
N ILE A 29 20.23 9.11 2.67
CA ILE A 29 20.23 7.75 3.22
C ILE A 29 21.36 7.60 4.25
N ARG A 30 21.10 6.88 5.34
CA ARG A 30 22.09 6.57 6.38
C ARG A 30 22.55 5.13 6.29
N PHE A 31 23.84 4.90 6.48
CA PHE A 31 24.48 3.59 6.45
C PHE A 31 24.84 3.19 7.88
N GLU A 32 24.48 1.97 8.27
CA GLU A 32 24.89 1.37 9.55
C GLU A 32 25.47 -0.01 9.24
N LEU A 33 26.78 -0.14 9.38
CA LEU A 33 27.53 -1.37 9.20
C LEU A 33 27.75 -2.03 10.56
N THR A 34 27.18 -3.21 10.75
CA THR A 34 27.51 -4.11 11.86
C THR A 34 28.69 -5.00 11.46
N GLU A 35 29.11 -5.90 12.36
CA GLU A 35 30.17 -6.88 12.04
C GLU A 35 29.81 -7.82 10.88
N GLU A 36 28.51 -8.01 10.61
CA GLU A 36 28.02 -9.02 9.68
C GLU A 36 27.23 -8.43 8.50
N GLU A 37 26.56 -7.29 8.67
CA GLU A 37 25.60 -6.76 7.70
C GLU A 37 25.64 -5.23 7.57
N LEU A 38 25.35 -4.75 6.37
CA LEU A 38 25.10 -3.33 6.10
C LEU A 38 23.59 -3.05 6.09
N TYR A 39 23.14 -2.22 7.02
CA TYR A 39 21.82 -1.65 7.03
C TYR A 39 21.80 -0.27 6.37
N LEU A 40 20.77 -0.07 5.55
CA LEU A 40 20.47 1.23 4.95
C LEU A 40 19.20 1.78 5.56
N TYR A 41 19.19 3.06 5.86
CA TYR A 41 18.03 3.80 6.33
C TYR A 41 17.70 4.90 5.33
N ARG A 42 16.41 5.03 5.04
CA ARG A 42 15.82 6.05 4.18
C ARG A 42 15.91 7.43 4.87
N PRO A 43 15.67 8.53 4.12
CA PRO A 43 15.67 9.88 4.69
C PRO A 43 14.62 10.09 5.79
N ASP A 44 13.55 9.29 5.81
CA ASP A 44 12.52 9.30 6.86
C ASP A 44 12.92 8.49 8.11
N GLY A 45 14.11 7.88 8.10
CA GLY A 45 14.63 7.09 9.22
C GLY A 45 14.16 5.62 9.21
N GLU A 46 13.34 5.19 8.24
CA GLU A 46 12.96 3.79 8.11
C GLU A 46 14.08 2.96 7.47
N ARG A 47 14.25 1.72 7.94
CA ARG A 47 15.20 0.78 7.31
C ARG A 47 14.68 0.39 5.91
N PHE A 48 15.59 0.32 4.95
CA PHE A 48 15.30 -0.31 3.66
C PHE A 48 14.91 -1.78 3.92
N ALA A 49 13.75 -2.17 3.38
CA ALA A 49 13.34 -3.56 3.39
C ALA A 49 14.23 -4.36 2.42
N SER A 50 14.55 -5.60 2.81
CA SER A 50 15.20 -6.52 1.86
C SER A 50 14.25 -6.86 0.71
N TYR A 51 14.81 -7.31 -0.42
CA TYR A 51 13.99 -7.74 -1.54
C TYR A 51 12.95 -8.81 -1.15
N VAL A 52 13.35 -9.75 -0.29
CA VAL A 52 12.45 -10.81 0.22
C VAL A 52 11.33 -10.23 1.09
N GLU A 53 11.64 -9.26 1.96
CA GLU A 53 10.62 -8.57 2.76
C GLU A 53 9.62 -7.81 1.88
N VAL A 54 10.10 -7.14 0.83
CA VAL A 54 9.24 -6.45 -0.14
C VAL A 54 8.32 -7.44 -0.86
N GLN A 55 8.85 -8.57 -1.34
CA GLN A 55 8.04 -9.58 -2.02
C GLN A 55 6.96 -10.18 -1.10
N ARG A 56 7.32 -10.51 0.15
CA ARG A 56 6.34 -11.02 1.13
C ARG A 56 5.22 -10.03 1.43
N ARG A 57 5.56 -8.75 1.58
CA ARG A 57 4.56 -7.69 1.79
C ARG A 57 3.62 -7.58 0.59
N LEU A 58 4.19 -7.55 -0.63
CA LEU A 58 3.43 -7.46 -1.87
C LEU A 58 2.47 -8.66 -2.04
N GLU A 59 2.93 -9.87 -1.75
CA GLU A 59 2.10 -11.07 -1.81
C GLU A 59 0.95 -11.01 -0.80
N SER A 60 1.25 -10.67 0.46
CA SER A 60 0.21 -10.51 1.49
C SER A 60 -0.81 -9.41 1.15
N GLU A 61 -0.36 -8.29 0.58
CA GLU A 61 -1.27 -7.22 0.13
C GLU A 61 -2.15 -7.67 -1.04
N ARG A 62 -1.61 -8.43 -1.99
CA ARG A 62 -2.38 -9.00 -3.10
C ARG A 62 -3.45 -9.97 -2.61
N GLU A 63 -3.10 -10.87 -1.69
CA GLU A 63 -4.06 -11.80 -1.10
C GLU A 63 -5.19 -11.06 -0.37
N ARG A 64 -4.85 -10.03 0.41
CA ARG A 64 -5.87 -9.21 1.11
C ARG A 64 -6.76 -8.46 0.13
N ALA A 65 -6.20 -7.90 -0.94
CA ALA A 65 -6.96 -7.20 -1.97
C ALA A 65 -7.93 -8.16 -2.68
N GLN A 66 -7.46 -9.35 -3.06
CA GLN A 66 -8.30 -10.38 -3.67
C GLN A 66 -9.42 -10.83 -2.74
N GLN A 67 -9.13 -11.10 -1.46
CA GLN A 67 -10.16 -11.47 -0.48
C GLN A 67 -11.17 -10.34 -0.22
N ALA A 68 -10.75 -9.07 -0.32
CA ALA A 68 -11.66 -7.94 -0.21
C ALA A 68 -12.58 -7.84 -1.43
N GLU A 69 -12.04 -8.04 -2.63
CA GLU A 69 -12.80 -8.05 -3.88
C GLU A 69 -13.82 -9.19 -3.94
N GLU A 70 -13.42 -10.41 -3.58
CA GLU A 70 -14.34 -11.56 -3.52
C GLU A 70 -15.50 -11.32 -2.54
N ARG A 71 -15.22 -10.74 -1.38
CA ARG A 71 -16.27 -10.39 -0.40
C ARG A 71 -17.19 -9.29 -0.91
N ALA A 72 -16.67 -8.29 -1.61
CA ALA A 72 -17.47 -7.23 -2.21
C ALA A 72 -18.42 -7.81 -3.29
N GLN A 73 -17.89 -8.66 -4.19
CA GLN A 73 -18.68 -9.33 -5.21
C GLN A 73 -19.79 -10.21 -4.61
N GLN A 74 -19.48 -10.96 -3.54
CA GLN A 74 -20.48 -11.78 -2.83
C GLN A 74 -21.58 -10.91 -2.20
N ALA A 75 -21.21 -9.79 -1.58
CA ALA A 75 -22.17 -8.87 -0.99
C ALA A 75 -23.08 -8.22 -2.04
N GLU A 76 -22.52 -7.81 -3.18
CA GLU A 76 -23.29 -7.27 -4.32
C GLU A 76 -24.25 -8.32 -4.89
N ALA A 77 -23.80 -9.56 -5.06
CA ALA A 77 -24.65 -10.65 -5.54
C ALA A 77 -25.81 -10.93 -4.58
N ALA A 78 -25.55 -10.98 -3.27
CA ALA A 78 -26.56 -11.18 -2.25
C ALA A 78 -27.59 -10.03 -2.23
N LEU A 79 -27.14 -8.78 -2.35
CA LEU A 79 -28.03 -7.63 -2.41
C LEU A 79 -28.94 -7.69 -3.64
N LEU A 80 -28.40 -8.04 -4.80
CA LEU A 80 -29.17 -8.18 -6.03
C LEU A 80 -30.21 -9.31 -5.92
N GLU A 81 -29.86 -10.42 -5.29
CA GLU A 81 -30.79 -11.53 -5.06
C GLU A 81 -31.94 -11.11 -4.13
N GLU A 82 -31.64 -10.42 -3.04
CA GLU A 82 -32.66 -9.91 -2.11
C GLU A 82 -33.58 -8.89 -2.78
N GLN A 83 -33.04 -7.98 -3.60
CA GLN A 83 -33.85 -7.06 -4.39
C GLN A 83 -34.80 -7.78 -5.34
N ARG A 84 -34.32 -8.82 -6.04
CA ARG A 84 -35.16 -9.65 -6.93
C ARG A 84 -36.27 -10.37 -6.15
N LYS A 85 -35.96 -10.96 -5.00
CA LYS A 85 -36.96 -11.61 -4.14
C LYS A 85 -38.01 -10.60 -3.67
N ALA A 86 -37.58 -9.44 -3.18
CA ALA A 86 -38.47 -8.37 -2.74
C ALA A 86 -39.39 -7.89 -3.88
N GLU A 87 -38.86 -7.71 -5.09
CA GLU A 87 -39.65 -7.33 -6.26
C GLU A 87 -40.69 -8.39 -6.63
N LEU A 88 -40.31 -9.68 -6.64
CA LEU A 88 -41.22 -10.78 -6.91
C LEU A 88 -42.35 -10.86 -5.87
N LEU A 89 -42.02 -10.69 -4.58
CA LEU A 89 -42.99 -10.66 -3.50
C LEU A 89 -43.94 -9.47 -3.64
N ALA A 90 -43.41 -8.27 -3.90
CA ALA A 90 -44.21 -7.07 -4.14
C ALA A 90 -45.14 -7.24 -5.34
N LYS A 91 -44.70 -7.89 -6.42
CA LYS A 91 -45.54 -8.22 -7.57
C LYS A 91 -46.67 -9.18 -7.20
N LYS A 92 -46.39 -10.21 -6.41
CA LYS A 92 -47.40 -11.19 -5.95
C LYS A 92 -48.42 -10.55 -5.02
N LEU A 93 -48.00 -9.68 -4.10
CA LEU A 93 -48.91 -8.94 -3.21
C LEU A 93 -49.85 -8.03 -4.01
N ARG A 94 -49.33 -7.31 -5.00
CA ARG A 94 -50.13 -6.48 -5.91
C ARG A 94 -51.17 -7.30 -6.68
N GLN A 95 -50.84 -8.52 -7.12
CA GLN A 95 -51.80 -9.44 -7.75
C GLN A 95 -52.93 -9.87 -6.80
N MET A 96 -52.67 -9.91 -5.50
CA MET A 96 -53.66 -10.21 -4.46
C MET A 96 -54.44 -8.97 -4.00
N GLY A 97 -54.22 -7.79 -4.61
CA GLY A 97 -54.88 -6.54 -4.26
C GLY A 97 -54.31 -5.85 -3.00
N ILE A 98 -53.15 -6.28 -2.52
CA ILE A 98 -52.47 -5.70 -1.36
C ILE A 98 -51.38 -4.75 -1.88
N ASN A 99 -51.38 -3.49 -1.44
CA ASN A 99 -50.32 -2.53 -1.80
C ASN A 99 -49.11 -2.69 -0.84
N PRO A 100 -47.95 -3.17 -1.31
CA PRO A 100 -46.78 -3.37 -0.45
C PRO A 100 -46.18 -2.06 0.08
N ASP A 101 -46.40 -0.92 -0.59
CA ASP A 101 -45.85 0.39 -0.19
C ASP A 101 -46.62 1.03 0.98
N GLU A 102 -47.79 0.47 1.35
CA GLU A 102 -48.63 0.93 2.46
C GLU A 102 -48.41 0.12 3.75
N LEU A 103 -47.52 -0.87 3.74
CA LEU A 103 -47.20 -1.74 4.89
C LEU A 103 -46.02 -1.24 5.76
N GLY A 104 -45.57 -0.01 5.55
CA GLY A 104 -44.41 0.61 6.21
C GLY A 104 -44.78 1.59 7.32
#